data_AF-A0A976JIJ1-F1
#
_entry.id   AF-A0A976JIJ1-F1
#
_cell.length_a   1.000
_cell.length_b   1.000
_cell.length_c   1.000
_cell.angle_alpha   90.00
_cell.angle_beta   90.00
_cell.angle_gamma   90.00
#
_symmetry.space_group_name_H-M   'P 1'
#
loop_
_entity.id
_entity.type
_entity.pdbx_description
1 polymer ?
#
loop_
_entity_poly.entity_id
_entity_poly.type
_entity_poly.pdbx_seq_one_letter_code
_entity_poly.pdbx_strand_id
1 'polypeptide(L)'
;MSGAFQKRTTNIFLTIFIGFIVVSFMFTGYESMKGTPDTVAKVGGIPVKLAEYRNEYNRQLEFYRRIMNGDLSSKQIEQFGLKLNP
;
A
#
# COMPACT_ATOMS: atom_id res chain seq x y z
N MET A 1 -33.75 -39.23 -20.26
CA MET A 1 -34.22 -38.16 -19.35
C MET A 1 -33.02 -37.50 -18.63
N SER A 2 -32.10 -36.84 -19.35
CA SER A 2 -30.86 -36.27 -18.78
C SER A 2 -30.88 -34.74 -18.63
N GLY A 3 -31.74 -34.02 -19.36
CA GLY A 3 -31.73 -32.55 -19.38
C GLY A 3 -32.26 -31.87 -18.12
N ALA A 4 -33.18 -32.51 -17.37
CA ALA A 4 -33.76 -31.91 -16.17
C ALA A 4 -32.83 -31.99 -14.95
N PHE A 5 -32.04 -33.07 -14.83
CA PHE A 5 -31.08 -33.24 -13.75
C PHE A 5 -29.87 -32.31 -13.95
N GLN A 6 -29.37 -32.22 -15.18
CA GLN A 6 -28.26 -31.34 -15.54
C GLN A 6 -28.58 -29.87 -15.26
N LYS A 7 -29.77 -29.38 -15.63
CA LYS A 7 -30.20 -28.00 -15.31
C LYS A 7 -30.29 -27.73 -13.80
N ARG A 8 -30.77 -28.69 -13.01
CA ARG A 8 -30.90 -28.54 -11.54
C ARG A 8 -29.54 -28.51 -10.86
N THR A 9 -28.63 -29.40 -11.28
CA THR A 9 -27.27 -29.46 -10.75
C THR A 9 -26.45 -28.23 -11.16
N THR A 10 -26.59 -27.75 -12.41
CA THR A 10 -25.92 -26.52 -12.87
C THR A 10 -26.35 -25.30 -12.07
N ASN A 11 -27.66 -25.12 -11.79
CA ASN A 11 -28.12 -23.98 -10.99
C ASN A 11 -27.56 -24.04 -9.55
N ILE A 12 -27.57 -25.20 -8.91
CA ILE A 12 -27.04 -25.36 -7.55
C ILE A 12 -25.54 -25.05 -7.52
N PHE A 13 -24.78 -25.55 -8.50
CA PHE A 13 -23.34 -25.30 -8.58
C PHE A 13 -23.02 -23.81 -8.80
N LEU A 14 -23.78 -23.15 -9.68
CA LEU A 14 -23.62 -21.71 -9.93
C LEU A 14 -23.89 -20.88 -8.68
N THR A 15 -24.97 -21.19 -7.95
CA THR A 15 -25.32 -20.48 -6.71
C THR A 15 -24.24 -20.66 -5.64
N ILE A 16 -23.72 -21.87 -5.47
CA ILE A 16 -22.63 -22.14 -4.53
C ILE A 16 -21.37 -21.37 -4.95
N PHE A 17 -21.02 -21.39 -6.23
CA PHE A 17 -19.82 -20.74 -6.74
C PHE A 17 -19.87 -19.21 -6.57
N ILE A 18 -21.00 -18.58 -6.90
CA ILE A 18 -21.22 -17.14 -6.67
C ILE A 18 -21.17 -16.84 -5.17
N GLY A 19 -21.82 -17.67 -4.34
CA GLY A 19 -21.75 -17.54 -2.88
C GLY A 19 -20.30 -17.58 -2.36
N PHE A 20 -19.49 -18.51 -2.88
CA PHE A 20 -18.09 -18.66 -2.50
C PHE A 20 -17.26 -17.44 -2.88
N ILE A 21 -17.48 -16.88 -4.07
CA ILE A 21 -16.81 -15.66 -4.54
C ILE A 21 -17.17 -14.46 -3.67
N VAL A 22 -18.45 -14.26 -3.35
CA VAL A 22 -18.91 -13.16 -2.49
C VAL A 22 -18.26 -13.27 -1.10
N VAL A 23 -18.27 -14.46 -0.51
CA VAL A 23 -17.61 -14.73 0.78
C VAL A 23 -16.11 -14.46 0.69
N SER A 24 -15.45 -14.90 -0.39
CA SER A 24 -14.02 -14.66 -0.60
C SER A 24 -13.70 -13.16 -0.66
N PHE A 25 -14.48 -12.36 -1.40
CA PHE A 25 -14.28 -10.90 -1.45
C PHE A 25 -14.60 -10.21 -0.12
N MET A 26 -15.56 -10.71 0.67
CA MET A 26 -15.84 -10.20 2.01
C MET A 26 -14.65 -10.38 2.96
N PHE A 27 -13.95 -11.51 2.90
CA PHE A 27 -12.78 -11.79 3.75
C PHE A 27 -11.50 -11.09 3.23
N THR A 28 -11.22 -11.14 1.93
CA THR A 28 -10.01 -10.53 1.33
C THR A 28 -10.05 -8.99 1.37
N GLY A 29 -11.23 -8.38 1.24
CA GLY A 29 -11.39 -6.93 1.37
C GLY A 29 -11.08 -6.43 2.78
N TYR A 30 -11.42 -7.21 3.82
CA TYR A 30 -11.18 -6.85 5.22
C TYR A 30 -9.68 -6.87 5.59
N GLU A 31 -8.90 -7.81 5.03
CA GLU A 31 -7.44 -7.82 5.22
C GLU A 31 -6.74 -6.70 4.47
N SER A 32 -7.21 -6.37 3.26
CA SER A 32 -6.67 -5.26 2.46
C SER A 32 -6.87 -3.88 3.12
N MET A 33 -7.82 -3.75 4.05
CA MET A 33 -7.99 -2.52 4.85
C MET A 33 -7.09 -2.46 6.10
N LYS A 34 -6.48 -3.57 6.53
CA LYS A 34 -5.59 -3.60 7.72
C LYS A 34 -4.15 -3.17 7.41
N GLY A 35 -3.70 -3.30 6.16
CA GLY A 35 -2.46 -2.68 5.70
C GLY A 35 -2.78 -1.30 5.14
N THR A 36 -2.43 -0.23 5.85
CA THR A 36 -2.57 1.12 5.27
C THR A 36 -1.71 1.18 4.00
N PRO A 37 -2.30 1.38 2.81
CA PRO A 37 -1.57 1.31 1.52
C PRO A 37 -0.43 2.33 1.42
N ASP A 38 -0.45 3.34 2.28
CA ASP A 38 0.57 4.38 2.37
C ASP A 38 1.72 4.03 3.33
N THR A 39 1.85 2.81 3.84
CA THR A 39 2.96 2.48 4.77
C THR A 39 4.24 2.20 3.99
N VAL A 40 5.27 3.03 4.15
CA VAL A 40 6.56 2.89 3.45
C VAL A 40 7.59 2.08 4.23
N ALA A 41 7.50 2.08 5.56
CA ALA A 41 8.40 1.37 6.44
C ALA A 41 7.75 1.16 7.82
N LYS A 42 8.31 0.26 8.62
CA LYS A 42 7.97 0.11 10.04
C LYS A 42 9.22 0.35 10.88
N VAL A 43 9.15 1.27 11.83
CA VAL A 43 10.23 1.53 12.80
C VAL A 43 9.75 1.08 14.17
N GLY A 44 10.39 0.06 14.76
CA GLY A 44 10.01 -0.43 16.09
C GLY A 44 8.56 -0.92 16.21
N GLY A 45 7.95 -1.37 15.10
CA GLY A 45 6.54 -1.80 15.07
C GLY A 45 5.53 -0.69 14.76
N ILE A 46 5.96 0.58 14.67
CA ILE A 46 5.10 1.70 14.28
C ILE A 46 5.12 1.84 12.75
N PRO A 47 3.96 1.80 12.06
CA PRO A 47 3.90 2.01 10.62
C PRO A 47 4.10 3.49 10.27
N VAL A 48 5.13 3.77 9.48
CA VAL A 48 5.42 5.11 8.95
C VAL A 48 4.69 5.31 7.63
N LYS A 49 3.86 6.35 7.55
CA LYS A 49 3.11 6.68 6.33
C LYS A 49 3.98 7.43 5.31
N LEU A 50 3.68 7.29 4.03
CA LEU A 50 4.34 7.97 2.91
C LEU A 50 4.24 9.49 3.06
N ALA A 51 3.08 9.98 3.51
CA ALA A 51 2.87 11.40 3.78
C ALA A 51 3.81 11.90 4.89
N GLU A 52 3.97 11.13 5.97
CA GLU A 52 4.86 11.46 7.08
C GLU A 52 6.33 11.45 6.63
N TYR A 53 6.73 10.42 5.87
CA TYR A 53 8.06 10.34 5.27
C TYR A 53 8.39 11.56 4.39
N ARG A 54 7.45 11.97 3.53
CA ARG A 54 7.64 13.14 2.65
C ARG A 54 7.75 14.44 3.45
N ASN A 55 6.95 14.60 4.50
CA ASN A 55 6.99 15.78 5.36
C ASN A 55 8.34 15.87 6.11
N GLU A 56 8.81 14.74 6.63
CA GLU A 56 10.10 14.62 7.31
C GLU A 56 11.27 14.92 6.38
N TYR A 57 11.26 14.35 5.17
CA TYR A 57 12.26 14.62 4.14
C TYR A 57 12.32 16.10 3.76
N ASN A 58 11.15 16.72 3.53
CA ASN A 58 11.09 18.15 3.22
C ASN A 58 11.62 19.02 4.38
N ARG A 59 11.32 18.67 5.63
CA ARG A 59 11.84 19.38 6.81
C ARG A 59 13.37 19.30 6.88
N GLN A 60 13.94 18.13 6.60
CA GLN A 60 15.40 17.97 6.55
C GLN A 60 16.00 18.83 5.44
N LEU A 61 15.44 18.78 4.23
CA LEU A 61 15.89 19.63 3.12
C LEU A 61 15.85 21.12 3.48
N GLU A 62 14.79 21.60 4.11
CA GLU A 62 14.68 22.99 4.56
C GLU A 62 15.72 23.36 5.62
N PHE A 63 15.99 22.46 6.57
CA PHE A 63 17.03 22.66 7.59
C PHE A 63 18.41 22.88 6.95
N TYR A 64 18.80 22.01 6.01
CA TYR A 64 20.08 22.13 5.31
C TYR A 64 20.13 23.36 4.38
N ARG A 65 19.01 23.73 3.73
CA ARG A 65 18.91 24.98 2.94
C ARG A 65 19.19 26.23 3.78
N ARG A 66 18.67 26.27 5.01
CA ARG A 66 18.89 27.41 5.94
C ARG A 66 20.34 27.50 6.40
N ILE A 67 20.98 26.37 6.68
CA ILE A 67 22.39 26.34 7.10
C ILE A 67 23.33 26.73 5.95
N MET A 68 23.01 26.31 4.73
CA MET A 68 23.81 26.58 3.54
C MET A 68 23.52 27.93 2.87
N ASN A 69 22.57 28.72 3.41
CA ASN A 69 22.17 30.03 2.86
C ASN A 69 21.85 30.00 1.34
N GLY A 70 21.23 28.91 0.87
CA GLY A 70 20.93 28.73 -0.55
C GLY A 70 20.29 27.39 -0.89
N ASP A 71 19.95 27.20 -2.16
CA ASP A 71 19.45 25.92 -2.66
C ASP A 71 20.56 24.87 -2.67
N LEU A 72 20.24 23.69 -2.12
CA LEU A 72 21.16 22.57 -2.12
C LEU A 72 21.26 22.00 -3.54
N SER A 73 22.46 22.00 -4.11
CA SER A 73 22.72 21.29 -5.36
C SER A 73 22.49 19.79 -5.17
N SER A 74 22.04 19.09 -6.21
CA SER A 74 21.83 17.64 -6.20
C SER A 74 23.06 16.87 -5.70
N LYS A 75 24.27 17.38 -5.99
CA LYS A 75 25.54 16.81 -5.54
C LYS A 75 25.78 16.99 -4.03
N GLN A 76 25.32 18.10 -3.45
CA GLN A 76 25.42 18.36 -2.01
C GLN A 76 24.43 17.49 -1.23
N ILE A 77 23.21 17.32 -1.74
CA ILE A 77 22.20 16.42 -1.16
C ILE A 77 22.73 14.98 -1.08
N GLU A 78 23.43 14.53 -2.12
CA GLU A 78 24.07 13.22 -2.18
C GLU A 78 25.27 13.09 -1.23
N GLN A 79 26.12 14.13 -1.13
CA GLN A 79 27.24 14.18 -0.18
C GLN A 79 26.81 14.21 1.29
N PHE A 80 25.66 14.82 1.60
CA PHE A 80 25.08 14.81 2.95
C PHE A 80 24.33 13.51 3.27
N GLY A 81 24.27 12.55 2.34
CA GLY A 81 23.53 11.31 2.52
C GLY A 81 22.02 11.51 2.62
N LEU A 82 21.49 12.65 2.16
CA LEU A 82 20.06 12.97 2.21
C LEU A 82 19.28 12.27 1.10
N LYS A 83 19.99 11.76 0.08
CA LYS A 83 19.40 10.93 -0.97
C LYS A 83 19.49 9.46 -0.53
N LEU A 84 18.38 8.91 -0.04
CA LEU A 84 18.26 7.46 0.09
C LEU A 84 18.30 6.84 -1.32
N ASN A 85 19.30 5.99 -1.57
CA ASN A 85 19.19 5.00 -2.63
C ASN A 85 18.04 4.05 -2.27
N PRO A 86 17.18 3.68 -3.25
CA PRO A 86 16.09 2.73 -3.05
C PRO A 86 16.59 1.34 -2.64
#